data_AF-A0A961TCQ1-F1
#
_entry.id   AF-A0A961TCQ1-F1
#
_cell.length_a   1.000
_cell.length_b   1.000
_cell.length_c   1.000
_cell.angle_alpha   90.00
_cell.angle_beta   90.00
_cell.angle_gamma   90.00
#
_symmetry.space_group_name_H-M   'P 1'
#
loop_
_entity.id
_entity.type
_entity.pdbx_description
1 polymer ?
#
loop_
_entity_poly.entity_id
_entity_poly.type
_entity_poly.pdbx_seq_one_letter_code
_entity_poly.pdbx_strand_id
1 'polypeptide(L)'
;PKMMRHWREREFEKHLSPAHQRRNLKLWAWFAKRPTLYRAAARAGIFGMRIMAMGRGKLSWLPMAGGWTRHRDLPVPQGGSFVAQWASGKRRAA
;
A
#
# COMPACT_ATOMS: atom_id res chain seq x y z
N PRO A 1 24.71 11.20 -20.28
CA PRO A 1 23.44 10.44 -20.06
C PRO A 1 22.19 11.14 -20.66
N LYS A 2 22.15 11.31 -21.99
CA LYS A 2 21.00 11.91 -22.73
C LYS A 2 20.10 10.87 -23.42
N MET A 3 20.60 9.65 -23.67
CA MET A 3 19.83 8.59 -24.34
C MET A 3 18.51 8.26 -23.62
N MET A 4 18.52 7.99 -22.31
CA MET A 4 17.32 7.59 -21.56
C MET A 4 16.19 8.64 -21.50
N ARG A 5 16.45 9.90 -21.89
CA ARG A 5 15.41 10.93 -22.06
C ARG A 5 14.75 10.83 -23.43
N HIS A 6 15.53 10.75 -24.50
CA HIS A 6 15.00 10.63 -25.86
C HIS A 6 14.24 9.33 -26.13
N TRP A 7 14.61 8.22 -25.50
CA TRP A 7 13.85 6.97 -25.61
C TRP A 7 12.45 7.09 -24.97
N ARG A 8 12.32 7.84 -23.87
CA ARG A 8 11.02 8.12 -23.24
C ARG A 8 10.16 9.10 -24.05
N GLU A 9 10.78 10.10 -24.66
CA GLU A 9 10.10 11.03 -25.57
C GLU A 9 9.53 10.30 -26.80
N ARG A 10 10.32 9.40 -27.42
CA ARG A 10 9.88 8.60 -28.57
C ARG A 10 8.81 7.56 -28.24
N GLU A 11 8.84 6.95 -27.06
CA GLU A 11 7.74 6.06 -26.61
C GLU A 11 6.43 6.82 -26.38
N PHE A 12 6.51 8.06 -25.88
CA PHE A 12 5.35 8.90 -25.65
C PHE A 12 4.72 9.41 -26.95
N GLU A 13 5.53 9.87 -27.91
CA GLU A 13 5.09 10.30 -29.25
C GLU A 13 4.40 9.19 -30.04
N LYS A 14 4.93 7.96 -29.96
CA LYS A 14 4.36 6.80 -30.66
C LYS A 14 3.07 6.26 -30.04
N HIS A 15 2.53 6.89 -28.98
CA HIS A 15 1.33 6.42 -28.26
C HIS A 15 1.41 4.95 -27.83
N LEU A 16 2.63 4.43 -27.66
CA LEU A 16 2.88 3.02 -27.35
C LEU A 16 2.55 2.67 -25.89
N SER A 17 1.99 3.60 -25.12
CA SER A 17 1.41 3.25 -23.82
C SER A 17 0.25 2.29 -24.06
N PRO A 18 0.32 1.05 -23.56
CA PRO A 18 -0.78 0.12 -23.73
C PRO A 18 -2.04 0.66 -23.07
N ALA A 19 -3.21 0.47 -23.70
CA ALA A 19 -4.48 0.95 -23.17
C ALA A 19 -4.75 0.45 -21.74
N HIS A 20 -4.25 -0.74 -21.40
CA HIS A 20 -4.33 -1.30 -20.05
C HIS A 20 -3.53 -0.48 -19.02
N GLN A 21 -2.33 0.02 -19.34
CA GLN A 21 -1.55 0.84 -18.42
C GLN A 21 -2.25 2.16 -18.13
N ARG A 22 -2.79 2.83 -19.17
CA ARG A 22 -3.56 4.07 -19.01
C ARG A 22 -4.80 3.85 -18.14
N ARG A 23 -5.53 2.75 -18.37
CA ARG A 23 -6.73 2.40 -17.59
C ARG A 23 -6.38 2.08 -16.13
N ASN A 24 -5.32 1.31 -15.90
CA ASN A 24 -4.85 0.99 -14.55
C ASN A 24 -4.42 2.25 -13.80
N LEU A 25 -3.71 3.16 -14.45
CA LEU A 25 -3.30 4.41 -13.84
C LEU A 25 -4.50 5.33 -13.56
N LYS A 26 -5.49 5.39 -14.45
CA LYS A 26 -6.75 6.11 -14.21
C LYS A 26 -7.52 5.53 -13.02
N LEU A 27 -7.62 4.20 -12.94
CA LEU A 27 -8.27 3.51 -11.83
C LEU A 27 -7.55 3.80 -10.51
N TRP A 28 -6.22 3.72 -10.52
CA TRP A 28 -5.40 4.02 -9.35
C TRP A 28 -5.51 5.48 -8.93
N ALA A 29 -5.49 6.42 -9.88
CA ALA A 29 -5.68 7.84 -9.60
C ALA A 29 -7.07 8.13 -9.02
N TRP A 30 -8.12 7.49 -9.54
CA TRP A 30 -9.47 7.60 -8.99
C TRP A 30 -9.56 7.04 -7.57
N PHE A 31 -8.89 5.93 -7.31
CA PHE A 31 -8.83 5.30 -5.99
C PHE A 31 -8.06 6.17 -4.99
N ALA A 32 -6.89 6.68 -5.39
CA ALA A 32 -6.03 7.53 -4.57
C ALA A 32 -6.68 8.88 -4.24
N LYS A 33 -7.49 9.44 -5.17
CA LYS A 33 -8.26 10.68 -4.94
C LYS A 33 -9.41 10.51 -3.94
N ARG A 34 -9.78 9.28 -3.55
CA ARG A 34 -10.90 8.99 -2.65
C ARG A 34 -10.37 8.59 -1.27
N PRO A 35 -10.20 9.54 -0.33
CA PRO A 35 -9.62 9.25 0.98
C PRO A 35 -10.45 8.28 1.82
N THR A 36 -11.77 8.20 1.61
CA THR A 36 -12.65 7.25 2.29
C THR A 36 -12.36 5.80 1.90
N LEU A 37 -12.16 5.54 0.61
CA LEU A 37 -11.76 4.21 0.10
C LEU A 37 -10.38 3.81 0.61
N TYR A 38 -9.43 4.74 0.60
CA TYR A 38 -8.10 4.48 1.12
C TYR A 38 -8.13 4.15 2.62
N ARG A 39 -8.94 4.88 3.41
CA ARG A 39 -9.13 4.59 4.84
C ARG A 39 -9.83 3.25 5.07
N ALA A 40 -10.82 2.89 4.25
CA ALA A 40 -11.50 1.61 4.34
C ALA A 40 -10.56 0.44 4.00
N ALA A 41 -9.79 0.56 2.91
CA ALA A 41 -8.78 -0.43 2.53
C ALA A 41 -7.70 -0.60 3.59
N ALA A 42 -7.20 0.50 4.17
CA ALA A 42 -6.24 0.45 5.27
C ALA A 42 -6.81 -0.26 6.51
N ARG A 43 -8.08 0.00 6.87
CA ARG A 43 -8.76 -0.71 7.97
C ARG A 43 -8.93 -2.19 7.69
N ALA A 44 -9.33 -2.56 6.47
CA ALA A 44 -9.46 -3.95 6.04
C ALA A 44 -8.11 -4.68 6.10
N GLY A 45 -7.03 -4.04 5.65
CA GLY A 45 -5.67 -4.59 5.75
C GLY A 45 -5.23 -4.84 7.20
N ILE A 46 -5.42 -3.85 8.09
CA ILE A 46 -5.11 -3.99 9.52
C ILE A 46 -5.97 -5.10 10.16
N PHE A 47 -7.25 -5.18 9.82
CA PHE A 47 -8.14 -6.22 10.33
C PHE A 47 -7.73 -7.61 9.84
N GLY A 48 -7.40 -7.76 8.55
CA GLY A 48 -6.86 -9.00 8.00
C GLY A 48 -5.57 -9.43 8.69
N MET A 49 -4.66 -8.50 8.96
CA MET A 49 -3.43 -8.77 9.72
C MET A 49 -3.72 -9.20 11.17
N ARG A 50 -4.74 -8.62 11.82
CA ARG A 50 -5.15 -9.02 13.18
C ARG A 50 -5.73 -10.42 13.21
N ILE A 51 -6.55 -10.79 12.21
CA ILE A 51 -7.07 -12.16 12.08
C ILE A 51 -5.91 -13.13 11.86
N MET A 52 -5.00 -12.80 10.93
CA MET A 52 -3.86 -13.65 10.58
C MET A 52 -2.88 -13.84 11.75
N ALA A 53 -2.76 -12.85 12.63
CA ALA A 53 -1.94 -12.97 13.82
C ALA A 53 -2.54 -13.83 14.94
N MET A 54 -3.82 -14.21 14.86
CA MET A 54 -4.51 -15.08 15.84
C MET A 54 -4.24 -14.72 17.31
N GLY A 55 -4.14 -13.42 17.64
CA GLY A 55 -3.85 -12.96 19.01
C GLY A 55 -2.40 -13.11 19.49
N ARG A 56 -1.48 -13.63 18.67
CA ARG A 56 -0.07 -13.87 19.04
C ARG A 56 0.82 -12.62 19.01
N GLY A 57 0.26 -11.44 18.73
CA GLY A 57 0.99 -10.16 18.70
C GLY A 57 2.05 -10.03 17.59
N LYS A 58 2.28 -11.09 16.79
CA LYS A 58 3.25 -11.15 15.69
C LYS A 58 2.66 -11.93 14.51
N LEU A 59 3.04 -11.54 13.28
CA LEU A 59 2.76 -12.31 12.07
C LEU A 59 4.01 -13.10 11.69
N SER A 60 3.93 -14.43 11.84
CA SER A 60 4.97 -15.36 11.40
C SER A 60 4.91 -15.67 9.91
N TRP A 61 3.76 -15.40 9.27
CA TRP A 61 3.57 -15.62 7.85
C TRP A 61 2.63 -14.58 7.25
N LEU A 62 3.07 -13.96 6.15
CA LEU A 62 2.25 -13.08 5.32
C LEU A 62 2.27 -13.56 3.87
N PRO A 63 1.12 -13.85 3.24
CA PRO A 63 1.07 -14.11 1.81
C PRO A 63 1.60 -12.88 1.07
N MET A 64 2.41 -13.09 0.02
CA MET A 64 3.16 -12.05 -0.73
C MET A 64 4.34 -11.40 -0.01
N ALA A 65 4.50 -11.59 1.31
CA ALA A 65 5.68 -11.13 2.06
C ALA A 65 6.46 -12.29 2.73
N GLY A 66 6.24 -13.52 2.28
CA GLY A 66 6.84 -14.74 2.83
C GLY A 66 8.37 -14.70 2.89
N GLY A 67 9.04 -14.04 1.93
CA GLY A 67 10.48 -13.86 1.94
C GLY A 67 10.99 -13.00 3.11
N TRP A 68 10.19 -12.07 3.61
CA TRP A 68 10.52 -11.24 4.77
C TRP A 68 10.13 -11.93 6.08
N THR A 69 8.92 -12.51 6.14
CA THR A 69 8.43 -13.19 7.35
C THR A 69 9.16 -14.50 7.66
N ARG A 70 9.85 -15.10 6.68
CA ARG A 70 10.70 -16.28 6.90
C ARG A 70 11.92 -15.99 7.77
N HIS A 71 12.41 -14.75 7.76
CA HIS A 71 13.59 -14.35 8.51
C HIS A 71 13.29 -13.36 9.64
N ARG A 72 12.11 -12.70 9.65
CA ARG A 72 11.71 -11.73 10.67
C ARG A 72 10.22 -11.79 10.97
N ASP A 73 9.88 -11.90 12.26
CA ASP A 73 8.52 -11.66 12.72
C ASP A 73 8.12 -10.20 12.49
N LEU A 74 6.94 -9.99 11.92
CA LEU A 74 6.38 -8.64 11.83
C LEU A 74 5.48 -8.38 13.05
N PRO A 75 5.69 -7.28 13.79
CA PRO A 75 4.80 -6.92 14.88
C PRO A 75 3.40 -6.64 14.33
N VAL A 76 2.37 -7.14 15.02
CA VAL A 76 0.99 -6.82 14.66
C VAL A 76 0.78 -5.31 14.84
N PRO A 77 0.15 -4.63 13.88
CA PRO A 77 -0.20 -3.22 14.05
C PRO A 77 -1.05 -3.05 15.31
N GLN A 78 -0.47 -2.37 16.31
CA GLN A 78 -1.16 -2.05 17.55
C GLN A 78 -1.98 -0.77 17.35
N GLY A 79 -3.30 -0.92 17.20
CA GLY A 79 -4.25 0.17 16.99
C GLY A 79 -4.72 0.32 15.54
N GLY A 80 -5.33 1.47 15.22
CA GLY A 80 -5.80 1.81 13.87
C GLY A 80 -4.67 2.29 12.96
N SER A 81 -4.97 2.63 11.70
CA SER A 81 -3.98 3.24 10.81
C SER A 81 -3.45 4.56 11.38
N PHE A 82 -2.25 4.98 11.01
CA PHE A 82 -1.65 6.25 11.45
C PHE A 82 -2.61 7.43 11.28
N VAL A 83 -3.27 7.52 10.12
CA VAL A 83 -4.27 8.56 9.83
C VAL A 83 -5.46 8.51 10.80
N ALA A 84 -5.90 7.31 11.20
CA ALA A 84 -6.96 7.17 12.20
C ALA A 84 -6.48 7.57 13.61
N GLN A 85 -5.25 7.21 13.98
CA GLN A 85 -4.66 7.61 15.26
C GLN A 85 -4.46 9.13 15.34
N TRP A 86 -3.99 9.76 14.26
CA TRP A 86 -3.89 11.21 14.16
C TRP A 86 -5.26 11.89 14.26
N ALA A 87 -6.26 11.44 13.48
CA ALA A 87 -7.59 12.01 13.53
C ALA A 87 -8.28 11.86 14.90
N SER A 88 -7.94 10.82 15.68
CA SER A 88 -8.47 10.61 17.04
C SER A 88 -7.75 11.41 18.13
N GLY A 89 -6.75 12.24 17.77
CA GLY A 89 -6.03 13.08 18.74
C GLY A 89 -5.15 12.30 19.71
N LYS A 90 -4.96 10.98 19.51
CA LYS A 90 -4.06 10.17 20.32
C LYS A 90 -2.61 10.50 19.96
N ARG A 91 -2.10 11.62 20.46
CA ARG A 91 -0.66 11.77 20.70
C ARG A 91 -0.30 10.68 21.69
N ARG A 92 0.55 9.74 21.26
CA ARG A 92 1.12 8.73 22.15
C ARG A 92 1.83 9.52 23.25
N ALA A 93 1.26 9.54 24.45
CA ALA A 93 1.97 10.02 25.63
C ALA A 93 3.22 9.14 25.75
N ALA A 94 4.38 9.81 25.78
CA ALA A 94 5.68 9.17 25.84
C ALA A 94 5.84 8.40 27.16
#